data_AF-A0A8B9KRS4-F1
#
_entry.id   AF-A0A8B9KRS4-F1
#
_cell.length_a   1.000
_cell.length_b   1.000
_cell.length_c   1.000
_cell.angle_alpha   90.00
_cell.angle_beta   90.00
_cell.angle_gamma   90.00
#
_symmetry.space_group_name_H-M   'P 1'
#
loop_
_entity.id
_entity.type
_entity.pdbx_description
1 polymer ?
#
loop_
_entity_poly.entity_id
_entity_poly.type
_entity_poly.pdbx_seq_one_letter_code
_entity_poly.pdbx_strand_id
1 'polypeptide(L)'
;IGSFLVTRAAWNHMKNQKFGRIIMTSSAAGIYGNFGQANYSAAKLGLLGLANTLAIEGRKYNIHCNTIAPTAGSRLTQTVMPPDLLESLKAEYVAPLVLWLCHEECQESGGLFEVGAGWIGKLRWERTVGSIVRHKDQSMSPEEVRDKWDQICDFNNATKPATINGKHNLCCFPFRFPPPNRAPDAVMVDKTSRDQAALYRLSGDWNPLHIDPSFAAMGGFKTPILHGLCSFGFAARHVLKHYADNDVSKFKSIKVRFVKPVLPGESIQTEMWKEGNRIHLVCKVKESGAVVLSGAYIDLHAAPDASVSTSGGLQSDLVFAEIGRRIKDLGAELVKKVNAVFGWEITKGGKTAAQWTIDLKTGNGALHKGPYSGKSDVTFTVSDEDFMEVVMGKLNPQKAFFAGKLKVRGNIMLSQKLEVILKDYAKL
;
A
#
# COMPACT_ATOMS: atom_id res chain seq x y z
N ILE A 1 -4.26 -17.81 19.65
CA ILE A 1 -5.46 -18.27 18.89
C ILE A 1 -6.71 -18.33 19.77
N GLY A 2 -6.66 -18.89 21.00
CA GLY A 2 -7.82 -19.00 21.89
C GLY A 2 -8.61 -17.70 22.12
N SER A 3 -7.97 -16.63 22.61
CA SER A 3 -8.63 -15.36 22.92
C SER A 3 -9.33 -14.74 21.69
N PHE A 4 -8.75 -14.89 20.49
CA PHE A 4 -9.38 -14.46 19.24
C PHE A 4 -10.68 -15.22 18.98
N LEU A 5 -10.67 -16.55 19.09
CA LEU A 5 -11.84 -17.38 18.82
C LEU A 5 -12.98 -17.10 19.80
N VAL A 6 -12.67 -17.01 21.09
CA VAL A 6 -13.64 -16.71 22.16
C VAL A 6 -14.25 -15.31 21.95
N THR A 7 -13.40 -14.31 21.71
CA THR A 7 -13.87 -12.95 21.49
C THR A 7 -14.72 -12.84 20.23
N ARG A 8 -14.30 -13.48 19.13
CA ARG A 8 -15.05 -13.52 17.87
C ARG A 8 -16.44 -14.13 18.06
N ALA A 9 -16.56 -15.20 18.84
CA ALA A 9 -17.84 -15.83 19.12
C ALA A 9 -18.78 -14.88 19.90
N ALA A 10 -18.26 -14.16 20.91
CA ALA A 10 -19.05 -13.22 21.72
C ALA A 10 -19.37 -11.88 21.00
N TRP A 11 -18.56 -11.50 20.00
CA TRP A 11 -18.55 -10.16 19.42
C TRP A 11 -19.90 -9.70 18.88
N ASN A 12 -20.58 -10.54 18.10
CA ASN A 12 -21.86 -10.17 17.50
C ASN A 12 -22.98 -10.05 18.56
N HIS A 13 -22.93 -10.85 19.62
CA HIS A 13 -23.86 -10.70 20.74
C HIS A 13 -23.68 -9.35 21.44
N MET A 14 -22.44 -8.98 21.77
CA MET A 14 -22.11 -7.68 22.37
C MET A 14 -22.51 -6.51 21.46
N LYS A 15 -22.32 -6.63 20.13
CA LYS A 15 -22.73 -5.60 19.16
C LYS A 15 -24.23 -5.42 19.09
N ASN A 16 -24.99 -6.51 19.16
CA ASN A 16 -26.45 -6.48 19.09
C ASN A 16 -27.04 -5.86 20.37
N GLN A 17 -26.50 -6.19 21.54
CA GLN A 17 -26.96 -5.66 22.84
C GLN A 17 -26.41 -4.26 23.18
N LYS A 18 -25.51 -3.70 22.35
CA LYS A 18 -24.86 -2.39 22.56
C LYS A 18 -24.14 -2.26 23.90
N PHE A 19 -23.53 -3.36 24.35
CA PHE A 19 -22.73 -3.38 25.56
C PHE A 19 -21.74 -4.55 25.52
N GLY A 20 -20.49 -4.30 25.86
CA GLY A 20 -19.49 -5.36 26.02
C GLY A 20 -18.26 -4.89 26.79
N ARG A 21 -17.65 -5.80 27.54
CA ARG A 21 -16.39 -5.57 28.25
C ARG A 21 -15.50 -6.78 28.02
N ILE A 22 -14.29 -6.55 27.53
CA ILE A 22 -13.35 -7.60 27.13
C ILE A 22 -12.00 -7.32 27.81
N ILE A 23 -11.43 -8.36 28.40
CA ILE A 23 -10.09 -8.31 28.98
C ILE A 23 -9.17 -9.26 28.23
N MET A 24 -8.04 -8.74 27.78
CA MET A 24 -6.91 -9.53 27.27
C MET A 24 -5.83 -9.62 28.35
N THR A 25 -5.36 -10.83 28.62
CA THR A 25 -4.28 -11.06 29.61
C THR A 25 -2.92 -11.16 28.91
N SER A 26 -2.20 -10.05 28.84
CA SER A 26 -0.78 -9.99 28.43
C SER A 26 0.13 -10.41 29.59
N SER A 27 1.38 -9.95 29.62
CA SER A 27 2.35 -10.15 30.71
C SER A 27 3.51 -9.16 30.59
N ALA A 28 4.24 -8.93 31.69
CA ALA A 28 5.50 -8.19 31.66
C ALA A 28 6.52 -8.81 30.69
N ALA A 29 6.60 -10.15 30.62
CA ALA A 29 7.44 -10.85 29.64
C ALA A 29 7.05 -10.55 28.19
N GLY A 30 5.77 -10.28 27.91
CA GLY A 30 5.32 -9.81 26.59
C GLY A 30 5.75 -8.37 26.30
N ILE A 31 5.67 -7.50 27.31
CA ILE A 31 5.96 -6.06 27.18
C ILE A 31 7.47 -5.80 27.06
N TYR A 32 8.27 -6.43 27.93
CA TYR A 32 9.70 -6.14 28.11
C TYR A 32 10.61 -7.26 27.57
N GLY A 33 10.06 -8.43 27.24
CA GLY A 33 10.84 -9.63 26.94
C GLY A 33 11.25 -10.40 28.21
N ASN A 34 11.51 -11.70 28.06
CA ASN A 34 12.12 -12.51 29.12
C ASN A 34 12.91 -13.68 28.51
N PHE A 35 14.03 -14.04 29.12
CA PHE A 35 14.91 -15.10 28.64
C PHE A 35 14.16 -16.44 28.57
N GLY A 36 14.38 -17.21 27.49
CA GLY A 36 13.74 -18.52 27.30
C GLY A 36 12.23 -18.50 27.02
N GLN A 37 11.62 -17.32 26.85
CA GLN A 37 10.16 -17.17 26.71
C GLN A 37 9.71 -16.51 25.41
N ALA A 38 10.51 -16.56 24.34
CA ALA A 38 10.20 -15.87 23.07
C ALA A 38 8.80 -16.19 22.51
N ASN A 39 8.39 -17.47 22.55
CA ASN A 39 7.06 -17.92 22.14
C ASN A 39 5.93 -17.31 22.99
N TYR A 40 6.12 -17.31 24.31
CA TYR A 40 5.17 -16.76 25.27
C TYR A 40 5.07 -15.24 25.14
N SER A 41 6.21 -14.54 25.09
CA SER A 41 6.29 -13.09 24.92
C SER A 41 5.60 -12.64 23.62
N ALA A 42 5.88 -13.31 22.50
CA ALA A 42 5.23 -13.03 21.21
C ALA A 42 3.70 -13.20 21.29
N ALA A 43 3.23 -14.29 21.90
CA ALA A 43 1.80 -14.53 22.08
C ALA A 43 1.14 -13.46 22.96
N LYS A 44 1.79 -13.07 24.07
CA LYS A 44 1.27 -12.11 25.04
C LYS A 44 1.24 -10.68 24.50
N LEU A 45 2.23 -10.26 23.72
CA LEU A 45 2.19 -8.96 23.07
C LEU A 45 1.24 -8.95 21.85
N GLY A 46 1.08 -10.09 21.17
CA GLY A 46 0.06 -10.26 20.13
C GLY A 46 -1.37 -10.04 20.65
N LEU A 47 -1.65 -10.38 21.91
CA LEU A 47 -2.94 -10.09 22.54
C LEU A 47 -3.20 -8.58 22.72
N LEU A 48 -2.17 -7.80 23.02
CA LEU A 48 -2.26 -6.33 23.05
C LEU A 48 -2.58 -5.77 21.66
N GLY A 49 -1.91 -6.29 20.62
CA GLY A 49 -2.21 -5.95 19.23
C GLY A 49 -3.67 -6.22 18.84
N LEU A 50 -4.21 -7.37 19.24
CA LEU A 50 -5.63 -7.71 19.05
C LEU A 50 -6.56 -6.75 19.82
N ALA A 51 -6.25 -6.47 21.10
CA ALA A 51 -7.05 -5.56 21.93
C ALA A 51 -7.15 -4.15 21.34
N ASN A 52 -6.03 -3.62 20.81
CA ASN A 52 -5.96 -2.29 20.20
C ASN A 52 -6.99 -2.14 19.07
N THR A 53 -7.11 -3.14 18.19
CA THR A 53 -8.08 -3.11 17.09
C THR A 53 -9.52 -3.26 17.60
N LEU A 54 -9.76 -4.20 18.52
CA LEU A 54 -11.10 -4.42 19.10
C LEU A 54 -11.63 -3.18 19.83
N ALA A 55 -10.77 -2.47 20.56
CA ALA A 55 -11.13 -1.22 21.23
C ALA A 55 -11.60 -0.13 20.25
N ILE A 56 -11.08 -0.13 19.02
CA ILE A 56 -11.48 0.80 17.95
C ILE A 56 -12.80 0.35 17.33
N GLU A 57 -12.90 -0.92 16.91
CA GLU A 57 -14.10 -1.46 16.25
C GLU A 57 -15.33 -1.48 17.16
N GLY A 58 -15.12 -1.72 18.46
CA GLY A 58 -16.15 -1.83 19.47
C GLY A 58 -16.72 -0.52 19.99
N ARG A 59 -15.98 0.60 19.82
CA ARG A 59 -16.31 1.89 20.44
C ARG A 59 -17.74 2.36 20.14
N LYS A 60 -18.18 2.28 18.88
CA LYS A 60 -19.53 2.72 18.47
C LYS A 60 -20.67 1.83 19.01
N TYR A 61 -20.33 0.71 19.63
CA TYR A 61 -21.27 -0.27 20.18
C TYR A 61 -21.17 -0.36 21.70
N ASN A 62 -20.46 0.57 22.37
CA ASN A 62 -20.17 0.51 23.81
C ASN A 62 -19.52 -0.84 24.22
N ILE A 63 -18.60 -1.30 23.36
CA ILE A 63 -17.77 -2.49 23.63
C ILE A 63 -16.37 -1.99 23.93
N HIS A 64 -15.94 -2.16 25.18
CA HIS A 64 -14.60 -1.79 25.63
C HIS A 64 -13.71 -3.01 25.67
N CYS A 65 -12.46 -2.85 25.24
CA CYS A 65 -11.45 -3.90 25.29
C CYS A 65 -10.18 -3.34 25.94
N ASN A 66 -9.78 -3.90 27.09
CA ASN A 66 -8.60 -3.49 27.83
C ASN A 66 -7.64 -4.67 28.00
N THR A 67 -6.37 -4.37 28.25
CA THR A 67 -5.32 -5.37 28.45
C THR A 67 -4.72 -5.23 29.83
N ILE A 68 -4.50 -6.36 30.52
CA ILE A 68 -3.77 -6.41 31.78
C ILE A 68 -2.52 -7.26 31.64
N ALA A 69 -1.46 -6.89 32.36
CA ALA A 69 -0.24 -7.63 32.55
C ALA A 69 -0.09 -7.92 34.05
N PRO A 70 -0.69 -9.03 34.53
CA PRO A 70 -0.75 -9.31 35.97
C PRO A 70 0.55 -9.94 36.47
N THR A 71 0.87 -9.63 37.73
CA THR A 71 1.89 -10.30 38.54
C THR A 71 1.20 -10.92 39.75
N ALA A 72 1.04 -12.24 39.72
CA ALA A 72 0.41 -13.02 40.78
C ALA A 72 1.14 -14.37 40.97
N GLY A 73 1.19 -14.82 42.21
CA GLY A 73 1.61 -16.15 42.61
C GLY A 73 0.65 -17.21 42.07
N SER A 74 1.17 -18.15 41.31
CA SER A 74 0.41 -19.28 40.78
C SER A 74 1.34 -20.48 40.58
N ARG A 75 0.77 -21.64 40.30
CA ARG A 75 1.56 -22.83 39.91
C ARG A 75 2.52 -22.56 38.75
N LEU A 76 2.20 -21.60 37.87
CA LEU A 76 3.04 -21.23 36.72
C LEU A 76 4.22 -20.32 37.10
N THR A 77 4.16 -19.63 38.24
CA THR A 77 5.23 -18.73 38.72
C THR A 77 6.07 -19.33 39.85
N GLN A 78 5.72 -20.54 40.32
CA GLN A 78 6.45 -21.30 41.34
C GLN A 78 7.93 -21.56 41.02
N THR A 79 8.27 -21.71 39.75
CA THR A 79 9.65 -22.03 39.33
C THR A 79 10.55 -20.80 39.25
N VAL A 80 9.99 -19.59 39.38
CA VAL A 80 10.72 -18.33 39.16
C VAL A 80 10.62 -17.35 40.34
N MET A 81 9.81 -17.65 41.36
CA MET A 81 9.63 -16.80 42.54
C MET A 81 9.91 -17.57 43.84
N PRO A 82 10.52 -16.92 44.85
CA PRO A 82 10.61 -17.46 46.20
C PRO A 82 9.22 -17.75 46.82
N PRO A 83 9.09 -18.78 47.69
CA PRO A 83 7.81 -19.20 48.26
C PRO A 83 7.06 -18.10 49.05
N ASP A 84 7.78 -17.28 49.80
CA ASP A 84 7.28 -16.14 50.58
C ASP A 84 6.73 -15.02 49.68
N LEU A 85 7.37 -14.78 48.54
CA LEU A 85 6.87 -13.83 47.54
C LEU A 85 5.63 -14.38 46.80
N LEU A 86 5.58 -15.69 46.56
CA LEU A 86 4.40 -16.35 45.97
C LEU A 86 3.16 -16.24 46.85
N GLU A 87 3.31 -16.42 48.17
CA GLU A 87 2.21 -16.36 49.14
C GLU A 87 1.66 -14.95 49.31
N SER A 88 2.50 -13.92 49.13
CA SER A 88 2.11 -12.51 49.20
C SER A 88 1.53 -11.97 47.89
N LEU A 89 1.84 -12.54 46.73
CA LEU A 89 1.32 -12.12 45.42
C LEU A 89 -0.05 -12.75 45.11
N LYS A 90 -1.05 -12.46 45.92
CA LYS A 90 -2.40 -13.02 45.80
C LYS A 90 -3.13 -12.57 44.52
N ALA A 91 -3.80 -13.50 43.84
CA ALA A 91 -4.57 -13.21 42.62
C ALA A 91 -5.75 -12.26 42.88
N GLU A 92 -6.23 -12.25 44.12
CA GLU A 92 -7.24 -11.36 44.68
C GLU A 92 -6.83 -9.88 44.57
N TYR A 93 -5.54 -9.57 44.43
CA TYR A 93 -5.07 -8.20 44.21
C TYR A 93 -5.17 -7.75 42.74
N VAL A 94 -5.43 -8.68 41.81
CA VAL A 94 -5.67 -8.38 40.39
C VAL A 94 -7.17 -8.26 40.11
N ALA A 95 -8.01 -9.03 40.81
CA ALA A 95 -9.44 -9.11 40.56
C ALA A 95 -10.17 -7.75 40.59
N PRO A 96 -9.91 -6.82 41.54
CA PRO A 96 -10.59 -5.52 41.56
C PRO A 96 -10.40 -4.70 40.28
N LEU A 97 -9.20 -4.75 39.67
CA LEU A 97 -8.97 -4.06 38.40
C LEU A 97 -9.78 -4.69 37.26
N VAL A 98 -9.87 -6.02 37.22
CA VAL A 98 -10.68 -6.74 36.23
C VAL A 98 -12.15 -6.37 36.37
N LEU A 99 -12.68 -6.37 37.61
CA LEU A 99 -14.07 -5.99 37.88
C LEU A 99 -14.33 -4.53 37.47
N TRP A 100 -13.46 -3.60 37.84
CA TRP A 100 -13.58 -2.20 37.44
C TRP A 100 -13.59 -2.03 35.91
N LEU A 101 -12.63 -2.63 35.21
CA LEU A 101 -12.57 -2.55 33.74
C LEU A 101 -13.74 -3.24 33.04
N CYS A 102 -14.46 -4.12 33.74
CA CYS A 102 -15.66 -4.79 33.28
C CYS A 102 -16.97 -4.18 33.80
N HIS A 103 -16.91 -3.10 34.60
CA HIS A 103 -18.09 -2.42 35.10
C HIS A 103 -18.75 -1.59 34.00
N GLU A 104 -20.06 -1.38 34.08
CA GLU A 104 -20.81 -0.61 33.08
C GLU A 104 -20.41 0.87 33.07
N GLU A 105 -20.10 1.43 34.25
CA GLU A 105 -19.69 2.83 34.40
C GLU A 105 -18.26 3.10 33.88
N CYS A 106 -17.42 2.07 33.73
CA CYS A 106 -16.05 2.25 33.28
C CYS A 106 -15.98 2.68 31.81
N GLN A 107 -15.39 3.86 31.58
CA GLN A 107 -15.19 4.45 30.25
C GLN A 107 -13.83 4.13 29.62
N GLU A 108 -12.97 3.39 30.32
CA GLU A 108 -11.65 3.04 29.81
C GLU A 108 -11.76 2.00 28.69
N SER A 109 -11.09 2.26 27.56
CA SER A 109 -11.00 1.31 26.45
C SER A 109 -9.68 1.48 25.70
N GLY A 110 -9.04 0.36 25.36
CA GLY A 110 -7.70 0.33 24.76
C GLY A 110 -6.58 0.58 25.76
N GLY A 111 -6.85 0.49 27.06
CA GLY A 111 -5.85 0.62 28.11
C GLY A 111 -4.96 -0.62 28.24
N LEU A 112 -3.71 -0.40 28.68
CA LEU A 112 -2.77 -1.43 29.10
C LEU A 112 -2.37 -1.16 30.55
N PHE A 113 -2.58 -2.14 31.43
CA PHE A 113 -2.30 -1.99 32.86
C PHE A 113 -1.38 -3.09 33.38
N GLU A 114 -0.34 -2.71 34.11
CA GLU A 114 0.38 -3.64 34.99
C GLU A 114 -0.30 -3.64 36.36
N VAL A 115 -0.41 -4.81 36.98
CA VAL A 115 -1.13 -4.98 38.24
C VAL A 115 -0.57 -6.13 39.06
N GLY A 116 -0.38 -5.91 40.36
CA GLY A 116 0.11 -6.91 41.29
C GLY A 116 0.41 -6.31 42.66
N ALA A 117 0.37 -7.11 43.72
CA ALA A 117 0.68 -6.69 45.10
C ALA A 117 -0.13 -5.46 45.60
N GLY A 118 -1.32 -5.21 45.05
CA GLY A 118 -2.15 -4.04 45.37
C GLY A 118 -1.77 -2.75 44.62
N TRP A 119 -0.76 -2.79 43.75
CA TRP A 119 -0.39 -1.68 42.87
C TRP A 119 -0.99 -1.85 41.46
N ILE A 120 -1.39 -0.73 40.84
CA ILE A 120 -1.91 -0.66 39.48
C ILE A 120 -1.22 0.50 38.75
N GLY A 121 -0.62 0.22 37.60
CA GLY A 121 -0.01 1.23 36.73
C GLY A 121 -0.54 1.13 35.30
N LYS A 122 -0.64 2.27 34.59
CA LYS A 122 -1.08 2.32 33.19
C LYS A 122 0.11 2.60 32.27
N LEU A 123 0.23 1.82 31.20
CA LEU A 123 1.27 1.95 30.21
C LEU A 123 0.72 2.59 28.93
N ARG A 124 1.58 3.31 28.21
CA ARG A 124 1.30 3.85 26.87
C ARG A 124 2.58 3.98 26.07
N TRP A 125 2.44 4.08 24.75
CA TRP A 125 3.56 4.40 23.88
C TRP A 125 3.94 5.87 23.98
N GLU A 126 5.25 6.12 24.03
CA GLU A 126 5.86 7.39 23.71
C GLU A 126 6.71 7.26 22.45
N ARG A 127 6.92 8.36 21.74
CA ARG A 127 7.72 8.40 20.52
C ARG A 127 8.56 9.67 20.50
N THR A 128 9.85 9.54 20.24
CA THR A 128 10.77 10.67 20.03
C THR A 128 10.22 11.61 18.94
N VAL A 129 10.67 12.86 18.95
CA VAL A 129 10.39 13.78 17.83
C VAL A 129 11.00 13.23 16.53
N GLY A 130 12.12 12.51 16.65
CA GLY A 130 12.89 11.95 15.55
C GLY A 130 13.74 13.00 14.85
N SER A 131 14.41 12.60 13.76
CA SER A 131 15.20 13.50 12.93
C SER A 131 15.01 13.18 11.45
N ILE A 132 14.97 14.22 10.60
CA ILE A 132 15.04 14.03 9.15
C ILE A 132 16.49 13.81 8.81
N VAL A 133 16.83 12.61 8.34
CA VAL A 133 18.20 12.26 7.98
C VAL A 133 18.52 12.51 6.51
N ARG A 134 17.51 12.44 5.64
CA ARG A 134 17.67 12.61 4.18
C ARG A 134 17.74 14.09 3.78
N HIS A 135 18.63 14.42 2.84
CA HIS A 135 18.68 15.71 2.17
C HIS A 135 17.82 15.78 0.89
N LYS A 136 17.46 16.99 0.47
CA LYS A 136 16.72 17.20 -0.78
C LYS A 136 17.58 16.74 -1.96
N ASP A 137 16.98 16.02 -2.89
CA ASP A 137 17.61 15.57 -4.15
C ASP A 137 18.84 14.64 -3.98
N GLN A 138 19.01 14.04 -2.80
CA GLN A 138 20.06 13.06 -2.50
C GLN A 138 19.47 11.72 -2.04
N SER A 139 20.15 10.64 -2.37
CA SER A 139 19.87 9.30 -1.82
C SER A 139 20.27 9.28 -0.35
N MET A 140 19.42 8.71 0.48
CA MET A 140 19.68 8.56 1.91
C MET A 140 20.79 7.51 2.15
N SER A 141 21.75 7.79 3.04
CA SER A 141 22.83 6.86 3.39
C SER A 141 22.75 6.34 4.84
N PRO A 142 23.37 5.19 5.14
CA PRO A 142 23.50 4.71 6.52
C PRO A 142 24.30 5.67 7.43
N GLU A 143 25.28 6.39 6.89
CA GLU A 143 26.09 7.35 7.64
C GLU A 143 25.25 8.53 8.13
N GLU A 144 24.32 9.04 7.31
CA GLU A 144 23.39 10.10 7.73
C GLU A 144 22.50 9.67 8.90
N VAL A 145 22.15 8.38 8.96
CA VAL A 145 21.40 7.80 10.10
C VAL A 145 22.29 7.76 11.34
N ARG A 146 23.51 7.24 11.21
CA ARG A 146 24.51 7.16 12.29
C ARG A 146 24.77 8.54 12.88
N ASP A 147 25.04 9.53 12.04
CA ASP A 147 25.46 10.87 12.47
C ASP A 147 24.33 11.65 13.18
N LYS A 148 23.08 11.20 13.05
CA LYS A 148 21.91 11.75 13.73
C LYS A 148 21.30 10.82 14.78
N TRP A 149 21.98 9.71 15.11
CA TRP A 149 21.42 8.67 15.96
C TRP A 149 20.99 9.18 17.33
N ASP A 150 21.81 10.02 17.97
CA ASP A 150 21.49 10.62 19.27
C ASP A 150 20.20 11.44 19.23
N GLN A 151 19.96 12.19 18.15
CA GLN A 151 18.72 12.96 17.97
C GLN A 151 17.50 12.05 17.70
N ILE A 152 17.69 10.96 16.94
CA ILE A 152 16.63 9.99 16.64
C ILE A 152 16.15 9.31 17.93
N CYS A 153 17.09 9.01 18.82
CA CYS A 153 16.88 8.33 20.10
C CYS A 153 16.60 9.27 21.28
N ASP A 154 16.53 10.58 21.06
CA ASP A 154 16.24 11.56 22.11
C ASP A 154 14.74 11.59 22.49
N PHE A 155 14.44 11.19 23.73
CA PHE A 155 13.08 11.21 24.28
C PHE A 155 12.71 12.55 24.95
N ASN A 156 13.62 13.53 24.98
CA ASN A 156 13.24 14.89 25.37
C ASN A 156 12.11 15.40 24.46
N ASN A 157 11.07 15.97 25.07
CA ASN A 157 9.86 16.41 24.37
C ASN A 157 9.12 15.32 23.58
N ALA A 158 9.28 14.04 23.95
CA ALA A 158 8.61 12.93 23.27
C ALA A 158 7.08 13.13 23.15
N THR A 159 6.54 12.69 22.02
CA THR A 159 5.11 12.71 21.71
C THR A 159 4.39 11.47 22.26
N LYS A 160 3.07 11.57 22.43
CA LYS A 160 2.22 10.51 22.98
C LYS A 160 1.22 10.05 21.91
N PRO A 161 1.66 9.29 20.89
CA PRO A 161 0.81 8.92 19.77
C PRO A 161 -0.33 8.00 20.21
N ALA A 162 -1.58 8.43 20.01
CA ALA A 162 -2.77 7.69 20.45
C ALA A 162 -3.48 6.90 19.33
N THR A 163 -3.32 7.28 18.06
CA THR A 163 -3.99 6.64 16.91
C THR A 163 -3.03 6.49 15.73
N ILE A 164 -3.37 5.57 14.82
CA ILE A 164 -2.61 5.39 13.57
C ILE A 164 -2.59 6.66 12.71
N ASN A 165 -3.69 7.44 12.71
CA ASN A 165 -3.79 8.70 11.96
C ASN A 165 -2.89 9.79 12.57
N GLY A 166 -2.69 9.80 13.90
CA GLY A 166 -1.75 10.70 14.56
C GLY A 166 -0.28 10.44 14.19
N LYS A 167 0.07 9.21 13.76
CA LYS A 167 1.43 8.87 13.31
C LYS A 167 1.74 9.40 11.90
N HIS A 168 0.73 9.51 11.03
CA HIS A 168 0.89 9.90 9.63
C HIS A 168 1.35 11.36 9.45
N ASN A 169 1.03 12.26 10.38
CA ASN A 169 1.40 13.67 10.28
C ASN A 169 2.91 13.94 10.49
N LEU A 170 3.71 12.98 10.97
CA LEU A 170 5.15 13.14 11.22
C LEU A 170 6.04 12.36 10.24
N CYS A 171 5.64 11.18 9.78
CA CYS A 171 6.35 10.46 8.70
C CYS A 171 6.03 11.01 7.31
N CYS A 172 4.88 11.66 7.14
CA CYS A 172 4.61 12.46 5.96
C CYS A 172 5.11 13.88 6.22
N PHE A 173 6.35 14.17 5.86
CA PHE A 173 6.59 15.53 5.38
C PHE A 173 5.58 15.76 4.26
N PRO A 174 4.71 16.79 4.35
CA PRO A 174 4.09 17.29 3.16
C PRO A 174 5.27 17.82 2.35
N PHE A 175 5.75 17.03 1.40
CA PHE A 175 6.34 17.61 0.20
C PHE A 175 5.24 18.50 -0.36
N ARG A 176 5.24 19.76 0.10
CA ARG A 176 4.50 20.82 -0.55
C ARG A 176 5.25 20.98 -1.85
N PHE A 177 4.68 20.44 -2.91
CA PHE A 177 4.92 20.97 -4.24
C PHE A 177 3.94 22.13 -4.36
N PRO A 178 4.30 23.36 -3.91
CA PRO A 178 3.46 24.50 -4.23
C PRO A 178 3.32 24.54 -5.75
N PRO A 179 2.15 24.94 -6.28
CA PRO A 179 2.03 25.20 -7.70
C PRO A 179 3.10 26.23 -8.10
N PRO A 180 3.61 26.17 -9.34
CA PRO A 180 4.52 27.18 -9.86
C PRO A 180 3.98 28.60 -9.62
N ASN A 181 4.85 29.54 -9.25
CA ASN A 181 4.47 30.93 -8.94
C ASN A 181 4.21 31.74 -10.22
N ARG A 182 3.22 31.31 -11.00
CA ARG A 182 2.75 31.90 -12.26
C ARG A 182 1.28 31.52 -12.49
N ALA A 183 0.62 32.13 -13.48
CA ALA A 183 -0.72 31.72 -13.88
C ALA A 183 -0.77 30.25 -14.33
N PRO A 184 -1.88 29.52 -14.07
CA PRO A 184 -2.06 28.15 -14.56
C PRO A 184 -2.07 28.11 -16.09
N ASP A 185 -1.49 27.06 -16.65
CA ASP A 185 -1.51 26.81 -18.10
C ASP A 185 -2.91 26.41 -18.58
N ALA A 186 -3.66 25.74 -17.71
CA ALA A 186 -5.01 25.28 -18.01
C ALA A 186 -5.89 25.27 -16.77
N VAL A 187 -7.17 25.55 -16.97
CA VAL A 187 -8.20 25.48 -15.93
C VAL A 187 -9.39 24.70 -16.47
N MET A 188 -9.84 23.70 -15.71
CA MET A 188 -11.02 22.91 -16.05
C MET A 188 -12.01 22.90 -14.90
N VAL A 189 -13.30 22.85 -15.21
CA VAL A 189 -14.38 22.85 -14.23
C VAL A 189 -15.39 21.79 -14.61
N ASP A 190 -15.67 20.88 -13.68
CA ASP A 190 -16.79 19.94 -13.78
C ASP A 190 -17.68 20.09 -12.54
N LYS A 191 -19.00 20.14 -12.77
CA LYS A 191 -19.99 20.15 -11.69
C LYS A 191 -20.31 18.72 -11.25
N THR A 192 -20.25 18.47 -9.95
CA THR A 192 -20.67 17.18 -9.39
C THR A 192 -22.20 17.11 -9.33
N SER A 193 -22.77 15.91 -9.42
CA SER A 193 -24.19 15.70 -9.12
C SER A 193 -24.45 15.80 -7.61
N ARG A 194 -25.69 16.14 -7.22
CA ARG A 194 -26.13 15.98 -5.81
C ARG A 194 -26.03 14.53 -5.33
N ASP A 195 -26.17 13.57 -6.24
CA ASP A 195 -26.06 12.13 -5.96
C ASP A 195 -24.64 11.60 -6.14
N GLN A 196 -23.64 12.45 -6.37
CA GLN A 196 -22.29 12.01 -6.73
C GLN A 196 -21.66 11.09 -5.68
N ALA A 197 -21.88 11.38 -4.38
CA ALA A 197 -21.39 10.54 -3.30
C ALA A 197 -22.15 9.21 -3.21
N ALA A 198 -23.47 9.23 -3.45
CA ALA A 198 -24.31 8.04 -3.48
C ALA A 198 -23.97 7.10 -4.64
N LEU A 199 -23.55 7.66 -5.78
CA LEU A 199 -23.04 6.89 -6.92
C LEU A 199 -21.63 6.35 -6.66
N TYR A 200 -20.71 7.20 -6.18
CA TYR A 200 -19.29 6.81 -6.01
C TYR A 200 -19.09 5.70 -4.99
N ARG A 201 -19.86 5.69 -3.89
CA ARG A 201 -19.77 4.63 -2.87
C ARG A 201 -20.05 3.22 -3.41
N LEU A 202 -20.79 3.10 -4.52
CA LEU A 202 -21.02 1.81 -5.19
C LEU A 202 -19.72 1.19 -5.73
N SER A 203 -18.65 1.98 -5.85
CA SER A 203 -17.31 1.50 -6.20
C SER A 203 -16.56 0.84 -5.02
N GLY A 204 -17.16 0.79 -3.81
CA GLY A 204 -16.66 -0.05 -2.71
C GLY A 204 -16.42 0.66 -1.37
N ASP A 205 -16.49 1.99 -1.31
CA ASP A 205 -16.39 2.75 -0.06
C ASP A 205 -17.78 2.99 0.55
N TRP A 206 -18.18 2.12 1.48
CA TRP A 206 -19.50 2.16 2.11
C TRP A 206 -19.58 3.05 3.36
N ASN A 207 -18.57 3.89 3.63
CA ASN A 207 -18.55 4.73 4.83
C ASN A 207 -19.81 5.62 4.92
N PRO A 208 -20.62 5.50 5.99
CA PRO A 208 -21.89 6.23 6.12
C PRO A 208 -21.76 7.75 6.12
N LEU A 209 -20.57 8.29 6.42
CA LEU A 209 -20.24 9.73 6.38
C LEU A 209 -20.63 10.41 5.07
N HIS A 210 -20.63 9.65 3.97
CA HIS A 210 -20.87 10.16 2.62
C HIS A 210 -22.33 10.09 2.16
N ILE A 211 -23.26 9.59 2.99
CA ILE A 211 -24.68 9.44 2.61
C ILE A 211 -25.66 9.70 3.75
N ASP A 212 -25.30 9.38 4.99
CA ASP A 212 -26.18 9.52 6.16
C ASP A 212 -25.92 10.85 6.89
N PRO A 213 -26.90 11.77 6.95
CA PRO A 213 -26.76 13.05 7.64
C PRO A 213 -26.41 12.91 9.13
N SER A 214 -26.95 11.90 9.81
CA SER A 214 -26.69 11.68 11.24
C SER A 214 -25.23 11.28 11.48
N PHE A 215 -24.68 10.45 10.58
CA PHE A 215 -23.28 10.03 10.66
C PHE A 215 -22.32 11.14 10.24
N ALA A 216 -22.68 11.92 9.22
CA ALA A 216 -21.94 13.12 8.84
C ALA A 216 -21.83 14.11 10.01
N ALA A 217 -22.93 14.34 10.73
CA ALA A 217 -22.97 15.20 11.92
C ALA A 217 -22.06 14.69 13.04
N MET A 218 -22.05 13.38 13.32
CA MET A 218 -21.11 12.77 14.28
C MET A 218 -19.64 12.97 13.87
N GLY A 219 -19.35 13.05 12.57
CA GLY A 219 -18.03 13.37 12.02
C GLY A 219 -17.69 14.87 12.02
N GLY A 220 -18.57 15.74 12.52
CA GLY A 220 -18.39 17.19 12.55
C GLY A 220 -18.77 17.91 11.27
N PHE A 221 -19.47 17.26 10.33
CA PHE A 221 -19.94 17.88 9.08
C PHE A 221 -21.43 18.20 9.14
N LYS A 222 -21.83 19.36 8.61
CA LYS A 222 -23.24 19.77 8.59
C LYS A 222 -24.12 18.89 7.68
N THR A 223 -23.53 18.36 6.62
CA THR A 223 -24.18 17.50 5.63
C THR A 223 -23.19 16.42 5.16
N PRO A 224 -23.67 15.32 4.56
CA PRO A 224 -22.79 14.35 3.93
C PRO A 224 -21.85 15.00 2.91
N ILE A 225 -20.57 14.62 2.96
CA ILE A 225 -19.52 15.17 2.09
C ILE A 225 -19.18 14.18 0.97
N LEU A 226 -18.66 14.69 -0.13
CA LEU A 226 -18.12 13.86 -1.20
C LEU A 226 -16.85 13.14 -0.75
N HIS A 227 -16.65 11.90 -1.19
CA HIS A 227 -15.42 11.15 -0.96
C HIS A 227 -14.22 11.92 -1.50
N GLY A 228 -13.13 12.00 -0.72
CA GLY A 228 -11.88 12.60 -1.19
C GLY A 228 -11.40 11.95 -2.48
N LEU A 229 -11.40 10.61 -2.53
CA LEU A 229 -11.01 9.84 -3.71
C LEU A 229 -11.91 10.09 -4.94
N CYS A 230 -13.16 10.51 -4.75
CA CYS A 230 -14.00 10.95 -5.86
C CYS A 230 -13.48 12.27 -6.44
N SER A 231 -13.21 13.27 -5.60
CA SER A 231 -12.63 14.56 -6.03
C SER A 231 -11.25 14.39 -6.69
N PHE A 232 -10.46 13.45 -6.20
CA PHE A 232 -9.21 12.99 -6.81
C PHE A 232 -9.43 12.43 -8.22
N GLY A 233 -10.48 11.63 -8.44
CA GLY A 233 -10.85 11.13 -9.76
C GLY A 233 -11.23 12.24 -10.75
N PHE A 234 -11.94 13.27 -10.29
CA PHE A 234 -12.22 14.46 -11.13
C PHE A 234 -10.94 15.18 -11.55
N ALA A 235 -9.99 15.37 -10.63
CA ALA A 235 -8.70 15.97 -10.94
C ALA A 235 -7.92 15.15 -11.98
N ALA A 236 -7.89 13.82 -11.83
CA ALA A 236 -7.26 12.93 -12.80
C ALA A 236 -7.91 13.01 -14.18
N ARG A 237 -9.24 13.03 -14.24
CA ARG A 237 -9.99 13.17 -15.48
C ARG A 237 -9.70 14.50 -16.19
N HIS A 238 -9.61 15.61 -15.45
CA HIS A 238 -9.25 16.90 -16.04
C HIS A 238 -7.86 16.89 -16.68
N VAL A 239 -6.86 16.34 -15.98
CA VAL A 239 -5.50 16.23 -16.54
C VAL A 239 -5.48 15.33 -17.76
N LEU A 240 -6.12 14.15 -17.71
CA LEU A 240 -6.15 13.23 -18.85
C LEU A 240 -6.88 13.83 -20.05
N LYS A 241 -8.00 14.51 -19.82
CA LYS A 241 -8.77 15.17 -20.87
C LYS A 241 -7.97 16.30 -21.53
N HIS A 242 -7.17 17.05 -20.77
CA HIS A 242 -6.44 18.21 -21.30
C HIS A 242 -5.06 17.85 -21.88
N TYR A 243 -4.30 16.98 -21.21
CA TYR A 243 -2.89 16.70 -21.55
C TYR A 243 -2.64 15.32 -22.14
N ALA A 244 -3.66 14.45 -22.18
CA ALA A 244 -3.51 13.08 -22.66
C ALA A 244 -4.57 12.64 -23.66
N ASP A 245 -5.46 13.50 -24.14
CA ASP A 245 -6.59 13.14 -25.02
C ASP A 245 -7.47 12.01 -24.46
N ASN A 246 -7.58 11.93 -23.13
CA ASN A 246 -8.17 10.80 -22.38
C ASN A 246 -7.50 9.43 -22.60
N ASP A 247 -6.29 9.38 -23.16
CA ASP A 247 -5.50 8.16 -23.23
C ASP A 247 -4.95 7.78 -21.85
N VAL A 248 -5.60 6.79 -21.24
CA VAL A 248 -5.25 6.27 -19.91
C VAL A 248 -3.87 5.62 -19.86
N SER A 249 -3.33 5.16 -21.00
CA SER A 249 -2.00 4.54 -21.05
C SER A 249 -0.87 5.54 -20.78
N LYS A 250 -1.14 6.84 -20.94
CA LYS A 250 -0.20 7.92 -20.60
C LYS A 250 -0.17 8.24 -19.11
N PHE A 251 -1.13 7.76 -18.33
CA PHE A 251 -1.16 8.00 -16.88
C PHE A 251 -0.08 7.18 -16.17
N LYS A 252 0.88 7.84 -15.50
CA LYS A 252 1.93 7.14 -14.75
C LYS A 252 1.64 7.11 -13.26
N SER A 253 1.42 8.27 -12.65
CA SER A 253 1.14 8.36 -11.22
C SER A 253 0.43 9.66 -10.86
N ILE A 254 -0.23 9.65 -9.71
CA ILE A 254 -0.87 10.82 -9.14
C ILE A 254 -0.56 10.91 -7.66
N LYS A 255 -0.31 12.13 -7.19
CA LYS A 255 -0.16 12.45 -5.78
C LYS A 255 -1.05 13.64 -5.47
N VAL A 256 -1.82 13.57 -4.40
CA VAL A 256 -2.62 14.69 -3.91
C VAL A 256 -2.57 14.78 -2.39
N ARG A 257 -2.86 15.96 -1.86
CA ARG A 257 -3.26 16.14 -0.46
C ARG A 257 -4.68 16.66 -0.40
N PHE A 258 -5.55 15.93 0.30
CA PHE A 258 -6.90 16.39 0.66
C PHE A 258 -6.81 17.47 1.73
N VAL A 259 -7.43 18.63 1.47
CA VAL A 259 -7.33 19.82 2.34
C VAL A 259 -8.66 20.12 3.01
N LYS A 260 -9.74 20.11 2.23
CA LYS A 260 -11.11 20.45 2.67
C LYS A 260 -12.12 19.54 1.98
N PRO A 261 -13.29 19.32 2.58
CA PRO A 261 -14.37 18.56 1.95
C PRO A 261 -14.93 19.30 0.72
N VAL A 262 -15.47 18.52 -0.22
CA VAL A 262 -16.35 18.99 -1.30
C VAL A 262 -17.75 18.49 -0.97
N LEU A 263 -18.78 19.30 -1.19
CA LEU A 263 -20.17 18.88 -1.07
C LEU A 263 -20.69 18.36 -2.43
N PRO A 264 -21.45 17.25 -2.47
CA PRO A 264 -22.12 16.82 -3.70
C PRO A 264 -23.02 17.94 -4.27
N GLY A 265 -22.86 18.26 -5.55
CA GLY A 265 -23.51 19.38 -6.22
C GLY A 265 -22.61 20.59 -6.49
N GLU A 266 -21.47 20.69 -5.79
CA GLU A 266 -20.46 21.74 -6.01
C GLU A 266 -19.62 21.48 -7.26
N SER A 267 -19.01 22.54 -7.79
CA SER A 267 -18.14 22.46 -8.97
C SER A 267 -16.67 22.37 -8.55
N ILE A 268 -15.98 21.36 -9.09
CA ILE A 268 -14.55 21.18 -8.87
C ILE A 268 -13.82 21.89 -10.01
N GLN A 269 -13.10 22.97 -9.68
CA GLN A 269 -12.18 23.66 -10.58
C GLN A 269 -10.77 23.12 -10.36
N THR A 270 -10.12 22.60 -11.41
CA THR A 270 -8.72 22.18 -11.39
C THR A 270 -7.88 23.17 -12.18
N GLU A 271 -6.96 23.84 -11.48
CA GLU A 271 -5.90 24.66 -12.07
C GLU A 271 -4.67 23.78 -12.27
N MET A 272 -4.05 23.86 -13.44
CA MET A 272 -2.98 22.95 -13.87
C MET A 272 -1.78 23.72 -14.42
N TRP A 273 -0.58 23.29 -14.05
CA TRP A 273 0.69 23.81 -14.55
C TRP A 273 1.55 22.65 -15.06
N LYS A 274 1.99 22.73 -16.30
CA LYS A 274 2.84 21.72 -16.94
C LYS A 274 4.31 22.06 -16.74
N GLU A 275 5.07 21.10 -16.22
CA GLU A 275 6.54 21.13 -16.13
C GLU A 275 7.09 19.78 -16.64
N GLY A 276 7.53 19.77 -17.91
CA GLY A 276 7.90 18.52 -18.59
C GLY A 276 6.73 17.54 -18.67
N ASN A 277 6.91 16.35 -18.10
CA ASN A 277 5.87 15.31 -18.03
C ASN A 277 5.04 15.35 -16.75
N ARG A 278 5.32 16.30 -15.86
CA ARG A 278 4.57 16.49 -14.61
C ARG A 278 3.57 17.62 -14.77
N ILE A 279 2.32 17.37 -14.41
CA ILE A 279 1.26 18.36 -14.32
C ILE A 279 0.99 18.65 -12.84
N HIS A 280 1.49 19.76 -12.34
CA HIS A 280 1.14 20.27 -11.02
C HIS A 280 -0.32 20.74 -11.02
N LEU A 281 -1.05 20.51 -9.95
CA LEU A 281 -2.46 20.89 -9.87
C LEU A 281 -2.91 21.37 -8.50
N VAL A 282 -3.93 22.21 -8.51
CA VAL A 282 -4.71 22.62 -7.33
C VAL A 282 -6.18 22.50 -7.69
N CYS A 283 -6.97 21.85 -6.83
CA CYS A 283 -8.42 21.84 -6.99
C CYS A 283 -9.09 22.75 -5.97
N LYS A 284 -10.06 23.53 -6.45
CA LYS A 284 -10.89 24.43 -5.65
C LYS A 284 -12.36 24.08 -5.88
N VAL A 285 -13.19 24.35 -4.88
CA VAL A 285 -14.63 24.52 -5.10
C VAL A 285 -14.83 25.87 -5.78
N LYS A 286 -15.37 25.88 -7.00
CA LYS A 286 -15.50 27.11 -7.80
C LYS A 286 -16.37 28.15 -7.08
N GLU A 287 -17.44 27.71 -6.44
CA GLU A 287 -18.43 28.55 -5.79
C GLU A 287 -17.87 29.29 -4.56
N SER A 288 -16.98 28.65 -3.79
CA SER A 288 -16.43 29.20 -2.55
C SER A 288 -14.97 29.65 -2.64
N GLY A 289 -14.28 29.29 -3.73
CA GLY A 289 -12.84 29.47 -3.88
C GLY A 289 -11.99 28.57 -2.95
N ALA A 290 -12.62 27.71 -2.15
CA ALA A 290 -11.92 26.90 -1.15
C ALA A 290 -11.04 25.83 -1.82
N VAL A 291 -9.75 25.81 -1.49
CA VAL A 291 -8.83 24.77 -1.93
C VAL A 291 -9.19 23.44 -1.25
N VAL A 292 -9.48 22.41 -2.06
CA VAL A 292 -9.86 21.06 -1.63
C VAL A 292 -8.79 20.03 -1.90
N LEU A 293 -8.00 20.19 -2.97
CA LEU A 293 -6.78 19.42 -3.23
C LEU A 293 -5.60 20.37 -3.40
N SER A 294 -4.49 20.08 -2.72
CA SER A 294 -3.25 20.86 -2.82
C SER A 294 -2.02 19.95 -2.85
N GLY A 295 -0.84 20.53 -3.09
CA GLY A 295 0.42 19.78 -3.13
C GLY A 295 0.37 18.61 -4.10
N ALA A 296 -0.39 18.79 -5.18
CA ALA A 296 -0.81 17.72 -6.06
C ALA A 296 -0.09 17.79 -7.41
N TYR A 297 0.18 16.63 -7.98
CA TYR A 297 0.67 16.51 -9.33
C TYR A 297 0.24 15.17 -9.94
N ILE A 298 0.21 15.14 -11.27
CA ILE A 298 0.12 13.93 -12.08
C ILE A 298 1.37 13.83 -12.94
N ASP A 299 2.05 12.70 -12.85
CA ASP A 299 3.08 12.34 -13.81
C ASP A 299 2.43 11.60 -14.97
N LEU A 300 2.72 12.05 -16.19
CA LEU A 300 2.43 11.33 -17.41
C LEU A 300 3.68 10.56 -17.85
N HIS A 301 3.49 9.45 -18.56
CA HIS A 301 4.58 8.85 -19.31
C HIS A 301 5.10 9.86 -20.33
N ALA A 302 6.43 9.90 -20.51
CA ALA A 302 7.00 10.68 -21.60
C ALA A 302 6.35 10.22 -22.91
N ALA A 303 6.00 11.17 -23.77
CA ALA A 303 5.82 10.83 -25.18
C ALA A 303 7.08 10.06 -25.61
N PRO A 304 6.96 8.91 -26.29
CA PRO A 304 8.14 8.22 -26.80
C PRO A 304 8.97 9.25 -27.58
N ASP A 305 10.26 9.35 -27.24
CA ASP A 305 11.15 10.37 -27.79
C ASP A 305 10.99 10.43 -29.32
N ALA A 306 10.68 11.63 -29.81
CA ALA A 306 10.59 11.93 -31.23
C ALA A 306 11.96 11.87 -31.96
N SER A 307 13.00 11.29 -31.32
CA SER A 307 14.30 11.01 -31.92
C SER A 307 14.44 9.60 -32.49
N VAL A 308 13.36 8.81 -32.54
CA VAL A 308 13.30 7.63 -33.42
C VAL A 308 12.29 7.90 -34.52
N SER A 309 12.70 8.73 -35.49
CA SER A 309 12.10 8.66 -36.81
C SER A 309 12.43 7.30 -37.42
N THR A 310 11.42 6.44 -37.59
CA THR A 310 11.28 5.63 -38.81
C THR A 310 9.83 5.11 -38.95
N SER A 311 9.16 5.65 -39.96
CA SER A 311 8.19 4.98 -40.82
C SER A 311 7.97 3.46 -40.60
N GLY A 312 6.74 3.04 -40.29
CA GLY A 312 6.26 1.67 -40.56
C GLY A 312 6.57 0.57 -39.53
N GLY A 313 6.70 0.90 -38.24
CA GLY A 313 7.11 -0.04 -37.18
C GLY A 313 6.23 -1.28 -36.93
N LEU A 314 6.84 -2.31 -36.35
CA LEU A 314 6.22 -3.57 -35.91
C LEU A 314 5.61 -3.41 -34.51
N GLN A 315 4.45 -4.02 -34.25
CA GLN A 315 3.80 -4.00 -32.93
C GLN A 315 4.63 -4.74 -31.87
N SER A 316 5.31 -5.81 -32.28
CA SER A 316 6.21 -6.59 -31.43
C SER A 316 7.37 -5.79 -30.84
N ASP A 317 7.79 -4.69 -31.48
CA ASP A 317 8.89 -3.84 -30.98
C ASP A 317 8.60 -3.31 -29.57
N LEU A 318 7.33 -3.00 -29.25
CA LEU A 318 6.90 -2.54 -27.93
C LEU A 318 7.05 -3.63 -26.85
N VAL A 319 6.72 -4.88 -27.21
CA VAL A 319 6.82 -6.02 -26.30
C VAL A 319 8.28 -6.33 -26.00
N PHE A 320 9.14 -6.33 -27.01
CA PHE A 320 10.58 -6.53 -26.82
C PHE A 320 11.19 -5.40 -26.00
N ALA A 321 10.80 -4.14 -26.20
CA ALA A 321 11.27 -3.04 -25.36
C ALA A 321 10.93 -3.25 -23.87
N GLU A 322 9.72 -3.76 -23.57
CA GLU A 322 9.30 -4.06 -22.20
C GLU A 322 10.05 -5.27 -21.61
N ILE A 323 10.24 -6.34 -22.39
CA ILE A 323 11.09 -7.48 -22.01
C ILE A 323 12.50 -6.99 -21.65
N GLY A 324 13.07 -6.08 -22.44
CA GLY A 324 14.38 -5.49 -22.18
C GLY A 324 14.46 -4.72 -20.87
N ARG A 325 13.40 -3.99 -20.47
CA ARG A 325 13.34 -3.33 -19.15
C ARG A 325 13.33 -4.35 -18.02
N ARG A 326 12.49 -5.39 -18.11
CA ARG A 326 12.39 -6.43 -17.08
C ARG A 326 13.70 -7.20 -16.88
N ILE A 327 14.45 -7.44 -17.95
CA ILE A 327 15.78 -8.06 -17.85
C ILE A 327 16.75 -7.17 -17.06
N LYS A 328 16.69 -5.85 -17.20
CA LYS A 328 17.54 -4.94 -16.39
C LYS A 328 17.25 -5.04 -14.90
N ASP A 329 15.99 -5.24 -14.53
CA ASP A 329 15.55 -5.27 -13.13
C ASP A 329 15.74 -6.65 -12.47
N LEU A 330 15.43 -7.74 -13.18
CA LEU A 330 15.36 -9.11 -12.63
C LEU A 330 16.34 -10.09 -13.27
N GLY A 331 17.25 -9.60 -14.12
CA GLY A 331 18.04 -10.41 -15.02
C GLY A 331 18.90 -11.50 -14.36
N ALA A 332 19.52 -11.20 -13.22
CA ALA A 332 20.34 -12.19 -12.49
C ALA A 332 19.54 -13.41 -12.01
N GLU A 333 18.27 -13.23 -11.64
CA GLU A 333 17.38 -14.32 -11.26
C GLU A 333 16.90 -15.11 -12.48
N LEU A 334 16.57 -14.41 -13.56
CA LEU A 334 16.13 -15.00 -14.81
C LEU A 334 17.23 -15.87 -15.44
N VAL A 335 18.48 -15.39 -15.45
CA VAL A 335 19.63 -16.16 -15.95
C VAL A 335 19.81 -17.47 -15.19
N LYS A 336 19.73 -17.44 -13.85
CA LYS A 336 19.85 -18.64 -13.01
C LYS A 336 18.76 -19.68 -13.30
N LYS A 337 17.53 -19.24 -13.55
CA LYS A 337 16.38 -20.13 -13.78
C LYS A 337 16.32 -20.67 -15.22
N VAL A 338 16.67 -19.85 -16.20
CA VAL A 338 16.49 -20.16 -17.62
C VAL A 338 17.73 -20.80 -18.24
N ASN A 339 18.89 -20.16 -18.08
CA ASN A 339 20.19 -20.58 -18.60
C ASN A 339 20.17 -20.92 -20.11
N ALA A 340 19.64 -20.01 -20.93
CA ALA A 340 19.50 -20.20 -22.38
C ALA A 340 19.44 -18.87 -23.16
N VAL A 341 19.77 -18.92 -24.46
CA VAL A 341 19.65 -17.80 -25.39
C VAL A 341 18.53 -18.06 -26.40
N PHE A 342 17.59 -17.11 -26.54
CA PHE A 342 16.43 -17.22 -27.43
C PHE A 342 16.51 -16.20 -28.57
N GLY A 343 16.50 -16.69 -29.80
CA GLY A 343 16.32 -15.89 -31.00
C GLY A 343 14.84 -15.74 -31.38
N TRP A 344 14.48 -14.58 -31.92
CA TRP A 344 13.16 -14.31 -32.46
C TRP A 344 13.29 -13.68 -33.84
N GLU A 345 12.56 -14.22 -34.80
CA GLU A 345 12.42 -13.73 -36.17
C GLU A 345 10.96 -13.30 -36.36
N ILE A 346 10.72 -11.99 -36.28
CA ILE A 346 9.40 -11.42 -36.52
C ILE A 346 9.23 -11.18 -38.00
N THR A 347 8.14 -11.67 -38.57
CA THR A 347 7.81 -11.54 -39.98
C THR A 347 6.62 -10.60 -40.21
N LYS A 348 6.61 -9.86 -41.33
CA LYS A 348 5.48 -9.05 -41.77
C LYS A 348 5.35 -9.20 -43.28
N GLY A 349 4.16 -9.55 -43.77
CA GLY A 349 3.97 -9.88 -45.20
C GLY A 349 4.84 -11.05 -45.69
N GLY A 350 5.13 -12.03 -44.82
CA GLY A 350 5.90 -13.23 -45.16
C GLY A 350 7.43 -13.04 -45.23
N LYS A 351 7.95 -11.84 -44.96
CA LYS A 351 9.39 -11.55 -44.89
C LYS A 351 9.80 -11.22 -43.45
N THR A 352 11.01 -11.60 -43.06
CA THR A 352 11.58 -11.21 -41.76
C THR A 352 11.71 -9.69 -41.71
N ALA A 353 11.00 -9.07 -40.77
CA ALA A 353 10.95 -7.63 -40.57
C ALA A 353 11.80 -7.20 -39.36
N ALA A 354 11.98 -8.06 -38.37
CA ALA A 354 12.92 -7.83 -37.27
C ALA A 354 13.51 -9.14 -36.73
N GLN A 355 14.70 -9.03 -36.16
CA GLN A 355 15.33 -10.10 -35.40
C GLN A 355 15.65 -9.59 -33.99
N TRP A 356 15.41 -10.43 -33.00
CA TRP A 356 15.69 -10.13 -31.61
C TRP A 356 16.39 -11.31 -30.95
N THR A 357 17.25 -11.02 -29.97
CA THR A 357 17.88 -12.04 -29.15
C THR A 357 17.76 -11.70 -27.67
N ILE A 358 17.22 -12.65 -26.91
CA ILE A 358 17.08 -12.60 -25.47
C ILE A 358 18.15 -13.53 -24.90
N ASP A 359 19.22 -12.97 -24.34
CA ASP A 359 20.25 -13.72 -23.62
C ASP A 359 19.86 -13.82 -22.15
N LEU A 360 19.48 -15.02 -21.70
CA LEU A 360 19.27 -15.36 -20.29
C LEU A 360 20.24 -16.47 -19.86
N LYS A 361 21.47 -16.39 -20.34
CA LYS A 361 22.55 -17.34 -20.11
C LYS A 361 23.80 -16.66 -19.58
N THR A 362 24.11 -15.45 -20.06
CA THR A 362 25.32 -14.73 -19.70
C THR A 362 25.03 -13.54 -18.77
N GLY A 363 25.95 -13.28 -17.83
CA GLY A 363 25.90 -12.11 -16.94
C GLY A 363 24.56 -11.94 -16.22
N ASN A 364 23.99 -10.74 -16.31
CA ASN A 364 22.64 -10.40 -15.82
C ASN A 364 21.57 -10.51 -16.92
N GLY A 365 21.88 -11.15 -18.05
CA GLY A 365 21.02 -11.22 -19.21
C GLY A 365 20.96 -9.91 -20.01
N ALA A 366 20.57 -10.03 -21.27
CA ALA A 366 20.51 -8.91 -22.20
C ALA A 366 19.45 -9.12 -23.29
N LEU A 367 19.00 -8.01 -23.88
CA LEU A 367 18.17 -8.01 -25.09
C LEU A 367 18.91 -7.26 -26.19
N HIS A 368 18.98 -7.87 -27.37
CA HIS A 368 19.59 -7.28 -28.56
C HIS A 368 18.59 -7.26 -29.72
N LYS A 369 18.51 -6.12 -30.43
CA LYS A 369 17.81 -6.01 -31.72
C LYS A 369 18.82 -6.15 -32.86
N GLY A 370 18.47 -6.93 -33.87
CA GLY A 370 19.33 -7.23 -35.01
C GLY A 370 19.92 -8.64 -34.97
N PRO A 371 20.74 -8.99 -35.97
CA PRO A 371 21.37 -10.31 -36.05
C PRO A 371 22.32 -10.51 -34.87
N TYR A 372 22.09 -11.54 -34.07
CA TYR A 372 23.00 -11.90 -32.99
C TYR A 372 24.24 -12.61 -33.55
N SER A 373 25.41 -12.21 -33.07
CA SER A 373 26.70 -12.75 -33.52
C SER A 373 27.06 -14.11 -32.90
N GLY A 374 26.21 -14.68 -32.05
CA GLY A 374 26.38 -15.99 -31.42
C GLY A 374 25.30 -17.00 -31.80
N LYS A 375 25.37 -18.22 -31.24
CA LYS A 375 24.38 -19.28 -31.47
C LYS A 375 23.24 -19.18 -30.46
N SER A 376 22.01 -18.96 -30.93
CA SER A 376 20.80 -19.11 -30.11
C SER A 376 20.55 -20.59 -29.80
N ASP A 377 20.16 -20.89 -28.57
CA ASP A 377 19.79 -22.25 -28.17
C ASP A 377 18.43 -22.65 -28.79
N VAL A 378 17.52 -21.67 -28.95
CA VAL A 378 16.21 -21.81 -29.61
C VAL A 378 15.92 -20.56 -30.42
N THR A 379 15.32 -20.72 -31.60
CA THR A 379 14.84 -19.61 -32.43
C THR A 379 13.37 -19.78 -32.76
N PHE A 380 12.57 -18.74 -32.52
CA PHE A 380 11.16 -18.66 -32.88
C PHE A 380 10.98 -17.81 -34.14
N THR A 381 10.13 -18.24 -35.06
CA THR A 381 9.71 -17.44 -36.22
C THR A 381 8.20 -17.29 -36.20
N VAL A 382 7.70 -16.06 -36.24
CA VAL A 382 6.26 -15.77 -36.10
C VAL A 382 5.92 -14.45 -36.82
N SER A 383 4.68 -14.28 -37.27
CA SER A 383 4.22 -12.99 -37.79
C SER A 383 4.09 -11.96 -36.65
N ASP A 384 4.24 -10.67 -36.97
CA ASP A 384 4.03 -9.59 -36.00
C ASP A 384 2.62 -9.68 -35.38
N GLU A 385 1.62 -10.00 -36.21
CA GLU A 385 0.23 -10.14 -35.79
C GLU A 385 -0.01 -11.37 -34.88
N ASP A 386 0.46 -12.56 -35.28
CA ASP A 386 0.29 -13.78 -34.47
C ASP A 386 1.12 -13.70 -33.17
N PHE A 387 2.28 -13.03 -33.18
CA PHE A 387 3.06 -12.78 -31.97
C PHE A 387 2.27 -11.98 -30.94
N MET A 388 1.58 -10.92 -31.38
CA MET A 388 0.74 -10.12 -30.51
C MET A 388 -0.45 -10.91 -29.96
N GLU A 389 -1.10 -11.73 -30.78
CA GLU A 389 -2.19 -12.61 -30.33
C GLU A 389 -1.71 -13.64 -29.30
N VAL A 390 -0.48 -14.15 -29.42
CA VAL A 390 0.15 -15.02 -28.42
C VAL A 390 0.44 -14.27 -27.12
N VAL A 391 1.03 -13.08 -27.18
CA VAL A 391 1.35 -12.26 -26.00
C VAL A 391 0.08 -11.82 -25.26
N MET A 392 -0.98 -11.49 -25.98
CA MET A 392 -2.29 -11.14 -25.42
C MET A 392 -3.07 -12.35 -24.89
N GLY A 393 -2.55 -13.58 -25.04
CA GLY A 393 -3.19 -14.82 -24.60
C GLY A 393 -4.40 -15.25 -25.43
N LYS A 394 -4.66 -14.60 -26.58
CA LYS A 394 -5.76 -14.92 -27.50
C LYS A 394 -5.43 -16.12 -28.39
N LEU A 395 -4.15 -16.30 -28.73
CA LEU A 395 -3.65 -17.45 -29.46
C LEU A 395 -2.76 -18.32 -28.56
N ASN A 396 -3.14 -19.59 -28.38
CA ASN A 396 -2.32 -20.53 -27.62
C ASN A 396 -1.03 -20.88 -28.40
N PRO A 397 0.17 -20.79 -27.79
CA PRO A 397 1.45 -21.04 -28.46
C PRO A 397 1.58 -22.44 -29.09
N GLN A 398 1.07 -23.48 -28.40
CA GLN A 398 1.12 -24.85 -28.91
C GLN A 398 0.22 -25.01 -30.14
N LYS A 399 -0.98 -24.42 -30.12
CA LYS A 399 -1.87 -24.39 -31.30
C LYS A 399 -1.24 -23.62 -32.47
N ALA A 400 -0.59 -22.50 -32.19
CA ALA A 400 0.13 -21.71 -33.19
C ALA A 400 1.27 -22.52 -33.85
N PHE A 401 1.96 -23.35 -33.06
CA PHE A 401 3.01 -24.23 -33.56
C PHE A 401 2.47 -25.31 -34.50
N PHE A 402 1.44 -26.06 -34.08
CA PHE A 402 0.84 -27.11 -34.92
C PHE A 402 0.18 -26.54 -36.18
N ALA A 403 -0.32 -25.30 -36.14
CA ALA A 403 -0.88 -24.61 -37.31
C ALA A 403 0.19 -23.98 -38.23
N GLY A 404 1.48 -24.11 -37.90
CA GLY A 404 2.60 -23.55 -38.68
C GLY A 404 2.77 -22.03 -38.57
N LYS A 405 1.99 -21.36 -37.70
CA LYS A 405 2.04 -19.90 -37.46
C LYS A 405 3.21 -19.49 -36.57
N LEU A 406 3.61 -20.35 -35.64
CA LEU A 406 4.81 -20.22 -34.83
C LEU A 406 5.77 -21.35 -35.21
N LYS A 407 6.93 -21.03 -35.75
CA LYS A 407 7.97 -22.04 -36.05
C LYS A 407 9.04 -21.99 -34.98
N VAL A 408 9.55 -23.15 -34.58
CA VAL A 408 10.61 -23.27 -33.58
C VAL A 408 11.75 -24.08 -34.16
N ARG A 409 12.98 -23.58 -34.03
CA ARG A 409 14.23 -24.25 -34.43
C ARG A 409 15.18 -24.31 -33.24
N GLY A 410 16.03 -25.33 -33.16
CA GLY A 410 16.95 -25.53 -32.03
C GLY A 410 16.37 -26.45 -30.96
N ASN A 411 16.76 -26.23 -29.69
CA ASN A 411 16.38 -27.10 -28.58
C ASN A 411 14.95 -26.82 -28.08
N ILE A 412 13.98 -27.52 -28.66
CA ILE A 412 12.55 -27.34 -28.37
C ILE A 412 12.23 -27.45 -26.88
N MET A 413 12.93 -28.26 -26.08
CA MET A 413 12.64 -28.33 -24.62
C MET A 413 12.91 -27.02 -23.89
N LEU A 414 13.87 -26.22 -24.35
CA LEU A 414 14.15 -24.91 -23.74
C LEU A 414 13.05 -23.88 -24.04
N SER A 415 12.26 -24.06 -25.09
CA SER A 415 11.09 -23.20 -25.38
C SER A 415 10.03 -23.24 -24.27
N GLN A 416 9.88 -24.37 -23.58
CA GLN A 416 8.90 -24.53 -22.51
C GLN A 416 9.31 -23.77 -21.24
N LYS A 417 10.62 -23.64 -20.96
CA LYS A 417 11.13 -22.90 -19.80
C LYS A 417 10.79 -21.41 -19.86
N LEU A 418 10.84 -20.82 -21.06
CA LEU A 418 10.50 -19.42 -21.28
C LEU A 418 9.01 -19.15 -21.00
N GLU A 419 8.14 -20.07 -21.42
CA GLU A 419 6.68 -19.93 -21.24
C GLU A 419 6.28 -20.00 -19.75
N VAL A 420 6.85 -20.94 -18.98
CA VAL A 420 6.55 -21.08 -17.53
C VAL A 420 6.91 -19.80 -16.78
N ILE A 421 8.06 -19.21 -17.09
CA ILE A 421 8.55 -18.03 -16.38
C ILE A 421 7.80 -16.76 -16.82
N LEU A 422 7.52 -16.58 -18.11
CA LEU A 422 6.72 -15.46 -18.56
C LEU A 422 5.28 -15.50 -18.00
N LYS A 423 4.69 -16.70 -17.80
CA LYS A 423 3.38 -16.85 -17.14
C LYS A 423 3.39 -16.45 -15.67
N ASP A 424 4.45 -16.76 -14.93
CA ASP A 424 4.58 -16.36 -13.52
C ASP A 424 4.66 -14.83 -13.36
N TYR A 425 5.16 -14.11 -14.38
CA TYR A 425 5.29 -12.65 -14.38
C TYR A 425 4.23 -11.89 -15.22
N ALA A 426 3.28 -12.61 -15.84
CA ALA A 426 2.16 -12.05 -16.59
C ALA A 426 0.89 -11.88 -15.74
N LYS A 427 0.90 -12.29 -14.46
CA LYS A 427 -0.20 -12.07 -13.49
C LYS A 427 -0.04 -10.75 -12.73
N LEU A 428 0.31 -9.66 -13.42
CA LEU A 428 0.28 -8.29 -12.89
C LEU A 428 -0.73 -7.47 -13.67
#